data_AF-A0A496SEL5-F1
#
_entry.id   AF-A0A496SEL5-F1
#
_cell.length_a   1.000
_cell.length_b   1.000
_cell.length_c   1.000
_cell.angle_alpha   90.00
_cell.angle_beta   90.00
_cell.angle_gamma   90.00
#
_symmetry.space_group_name_H-M   'P 1'
#
loop_
_entity.id
_entity.type
_entity.pdbx_description
1 polymer ?
#
loop_
_entity_poly.entity_id
_entity_poly.type
_entity_poly.pdbx_seq_one_letter_code
_entity_poly.pdbx_strand_id
1 'polypeptide(L)'
;MNPQDNIWVVLVEPRHPGNIGAVARAMKNVGLSHLALVRPVHFLTPEAYAMAHMSGEILEEASVYDSLEEALEGKALVVGTTARRGKRRGPFLGVDDAVEEILRTARSNRVALLFGREERGLTNEELKYCQFLVTLPMAHPQPSLNLAQAVMLLGYEVFRARKPPREPYPELASFEDLERMYSRIEDALTCIGFIHRNSPRTFMRAVRRVLGRAKLERRDVYVVLKICERIEQFSREVLDFRNFRGYLEGATGNERRGHEKGIAPSVELGMCRTCDPHPPGAVPEAPAGGGGTQGPKGGGPGGDAGDSRA
;
A
#
# COMPACT_ATOMS: atom_id res chain seq x y z
N MET A 1 19.93 -20.75 -4.12
CA MET A 1 20.41 -19.84 -5.19
C MET A 1 19.32 -18.82 -5.45
N ASN A 2 19.64 -17.53 -5.55
CA ASN A 2 18.64 -16.51 -5.89
C ASN A 2 18.40 -16.59 -7.41
N PRO A 3 17.17 -16.83 -7.91
CA PRO A 3 16.93 -16.96 -9.34
C PRO A 3 17.42 -15.74 -10.15
N GLN A 4 17.44 -14.55 -9.55
CA GLN A 4 17.90 -13.33 -10.23
C GLN A 4 19.39 -13.37 -10.62
N ASP A 5 20.20 -14.18 -9.93
CA ASP A 5 21.61 -14.40 -10.25
C ASP A 5 21.79 -15.12 -11.61
N ASN A 6 20.71 -15.73 -12.14
CA ASN A 6 20.71 -16.40 -13.44
C ASN A 6 20.03 -15.56 -14.54
N ILE A 7 19.83 -14.26 -14.34
CA ILE A 7 19.15 -13.38 -15.31
C ILE A 7 20.14 -12.35 -15.88
N TRP A 8 20.28 -12.34 -17.20
CA TRP A 8 21.05 -11.37 -17.96
C TRP A 8 20.13 -10.35 -18.61
N VAL A 9 20.42 -9.06 -18.39
CA VAL A 9 19.84 -7.97 -19.17
C VAL A 9 20.71 -7.79 -20.42
N VAL A 10 20.10 -7.96 -21.60
CA VAL A 10 20.79 -7.84 -22.89
C VAL A 10 20.29 -6.59 -23.60
N LEU A 11 21.18 -5.61 -23.81
CA LEU A 11 20.87 -4.40 -24.56
C LEU A 11 21.41 -4.49 -25.98
N VAL A 12 20.53 -4.36 -26.97
CA VAL A 12 20.90 -4.47 -28.39
C VAL A 12 21.09 -3.08 -29.00
N GLU A 13 22.34 -2.78 -29.36
CA GLU A 13 22.80 -1.51 -29.93
C GLU A 13 22.31 -0.25 -29.17
N PRO A 14 22.50 -0.16 -27.85
CA PRO A 14 22.17 1.06 -27.10
C PRO A 14 22.96 2.25 -27.65
N ARG A 15 22.27 3.38 -27.90
CA ARG A 15 22.86 4.55 -28.59
C ARG A 15 23.35 5.65 -27.66
N HIS A 16 22.89 5.67 -26.41
CA HIS A 16 23.23 6.72 -25.45
C HIS A 16 23.96 6.15 -24.21
N PRO A 17 25.19 6.60 -23.90
CA PRO A 17 25.92 6.16 -22.70
C PRO A 17 25.14 6.39 -21.41
N GLY A 18 24.47 7.55 -21.29
CA GLY A 18 23.62 7.86 -20.14
C GLY A 18 22.48 6.86 -19.91
N ASN A 19 21.90 6.30 -20.97
CA ASN A 19 20.87 5.25 -20.85
C ASN A 19 21.47 3.93 -20.34
N ILE A 20 22.68 3.56 -20.76
CA ILE A 20 23.36 2.36 -20.28
C ILE A 20 23.66 2.52 -18.78
N GLY A 21 24.14 3.70 -18.36
CA GLY A 21 24.29 4.04 -16.94
C GLY A 21 22.98 3.96 -16.16
N ALA A 22 21.90 4.53 -16.69
CA ALA A 22 20.58 4.47 -16.07
C ALA A 22 20.03 3.02 -15.99
N VAL A 23 20.33 2.17 -16.97
CA VAL A 23 20.02 0.74 -16.94
C VAL A 23 20.78 0.05 -15.82
N ALA A 24 22.10 0.28 -15.67
CA ALA A 24 22.88 -0.28 -14.58
C ALA A 24 22.28 0.08 -13.21
N ARG A 25 21.88 1.34 -13.02
CA ARG A 25 21.17 1.77 -11.81
C ARG A 25 19.82 1.07 -11.63
N ALA A 26 19.05 0.92 -12.71
CA ALA A 26 17.78 0.22 -12.66
C ALA A 26 17.94 -1.26 -12.25
N MET A 27 18.92 -1.94 -12.83
CA MET A 27 19.27 -3.32 -12.51
C MET A 27 19.63 -3.49 -11.04
N LYS A 28 20.53 -2.64 -10.52
CA LYS A 28 20.94 -2.71 -9.11
C LYS A 28 19.76 -2.53 -8.15
N ASN A 29 18.84 -1.60 -8.44
CA ASN A 29 17.65 -1.36 -7.61
C ASN A 29 16.70 -2.56 -7.52
N VAL A 30 16.68 -3.44 -8.51
CA VAL A 30 15.79 -4.61 -8.57
C VAL A 30 16.52 -5.94 -8.37
N GLY A 31 17.81 -5.89 -8.01
CA GLY A 31 18.60 -7.09 -7.70
C GLY A 31 19.10 -7.87 -8.91
N LEU A 32 19.28 -7.20 -10.06
CA LEU A 32 19.93 -7.74 -11.25
C LEU A 32 21.36 -7.18 -11.35
N SER A 33 22.32 -8.02 -11.77
CA SER A 33 23.74 -7.66 -11.83
C SER A 33 24.38 -7.95 -13.18
N HIS A 34 23.85 -8.88 -13.96
CA HIS A 34 24.48 -9.32 -15.20
C HIS A 34 24.01 -8.52 -16.42
N LEU A 35 24.86 -7.61 -16.90
CA LEU A 35 24.63 -6.79 -18.09
C LEU A 35 25.42 -7.33 -19.28
N ALA A 36 24.73 -7.54 -20.40
CA ALA A 36 25.32 -7.87 -21.70
C ALA A 36 24.95 -6.79 -22.73
N LEU A 37 25.94 -6.32 -23.49
CA LEU A 37 25.80 -5.25 -24.46
C LEU A 37 26.18 -5.77 -25.84
N VAL A 38 25.25 -5.71 -26.79
CA VAL A 38 25.51 -6.10 -28.18
C VAL A 38 25.77 -4.83 -28.99
N ARG A 39 26.98 -4.68 -29.52
CA ARG A 39 27.44 -3.52 -30.30
C ARG A 39 27.03 -2.17 -29.66
N PRO A 40 27.36 -1.91 -28.39
CA PRO A 40 27.02 -0.66 -27.73
C PRO A 40 27.81 0.52 -28.31
N VAL A 41 27.30 1.73 -28.12
CA VAL A 41 28.13 2.94 -28.14
C VAL A 41 29.22 2.85 -27.05
N HIS A 42 30.33 3.58 -27.20
CA HIS A 42 31.31 3.73 -26.12
C HIS A 42 30.62 4.27 -24.86
N PHE A 43 30.60 3.47 -23.79
CA PHE A 43 29.73 3.70 -22.65
C PHE A 43 30.46 3.95 -21.33
N LEU A 44 31.77 3.67 -21.23
CA LEU A 44 32.57 3.99 -20.05
C LEU A 44 32.92 5.48 -20.05
N THR A 45 31.90 6.33 -19.91
CA THR A 45 31.98 7.78 -19.97
C THR A 45 31.54 8.42 -18.66
N PRO A 46 31.99 9.64 -18.32
CA PRO A 46 31.52 10.36 -17.14
C PRO A 46 29.99 10.48 -17.07
N GLU A 47 29.32 10.62 -18.21
CA GLU A 47 27.86 10.64 -18.30
C GLU A 47 27.22 9.32 -17.85
N ALA A 48 27.70 8.18 -18.34
CA ALA A 48 27.17 6.88 -17.95
C ALA A 48 27.39 6.61 -16.46
N TYR A 49 28.58 6.92 -15.93
CA TYR A 49 28.87 6.80 -14.50
C TYR A 49 27.99 7.72 -13.66
N ALA A 50 27.76 8.97 -14.10
CA ALA A 50 26.85 9.89 -13.41
C ALA A 50 25.40 9.34 -13.36
N MET A 51 24.94 8.73 -14.44
CA MET A 51 23.61 8.11 -14.51
C MET A 51 23.51 6.80 -13.71
N ALA A 52 24.59 6.02 -13.66
CA ALA A 52 24.69 4.79 -12.87
C ALA A 52 24.75 5.05 -11.36
N HIS A 53 25.27 6.21 -10.95
CA HIS A 53 25.46 6.59 -9.56
C HIS A 53 26.29 5.50 -8.84
N MET A 54 25.78 4.92 -7.75
CA MET A 54 26.42 3.85 -6.98
C MET A 54 26.32 2.46 -7.64
N SER A 55 26.23 2.39 -8.97
CA SER A 55 26.05 1.14 -9.72
C SER A 55 27.07 0.99 -10.85
N GLY A 56 28.21 1.68 -10.73
CA GLY A 56 29.27 1.70 -11.75
C GLY A 56 29.89 0.32 -11.99
N GLU A 57 29.90 -0.55 -10.98
CA GLU A 57 30.43 -1.91 -11.09
C GLU A 57 29.68 -2.75 -12.15
N ILE A 58 28.38 -2.52 -12.36
CA ILE A 58 27.62 -3.22 -13.41
C ILE A 58 28.09 -2.78 -14.81
N LEU A 59 28.56 -1.53 -14.96
CA LEU A 59 29.15 -1.06 -16.22
C LEU A 59 30.52 -1.69 -16.44
N GLU A 60 31.34 -1.76 -15.39
CA GLU A 60 32.70 -2.30 -15.44
C GLU A 60 32.71 -3.82 -15.69
N GLU A 61 31.72 -4.53 -15.17
CA GLU A 61 31.55 -5.98 -15.34
C GLU A 61 30.71 -6.34 -16.58
N ALA A 62 30.20 -5.34 -17.33
CA ALA A 62 29.36 -5.58 -18.49
C ALA A 62 30.12 -6.35 -19.58
N SER A 63 29.51 -7.44 -20.07
CA SER A 63 30.07 -8.20 -21.20
C SER A 63 29.66 -7.55 -22.52
N VAL A 64 30.61 -7.33 -23.42
CA VAL A 64 30.39 -6.70 -24.73
C VAL A 64 30.54 -7.75 -25.84
N TYR A 65 29.60 -7.76 -26.78
CA TYR A 65 29.54 -8.72 -27.89
C TYR A 65 29.35 -8.01 -29.23
N ASP A 66 29.85 -8.63 -30.30
CA ASP A 66 29.71 -8.12 -31.68
C ASP A 66 28.40 -8.58 -32.34
N SER A 67 27.82 -9.67 -31.85
CA SER A 67 26.58 -10.24 -32.35
C SER A 67 25.59 -10.57 -31.23
N LEU A 68 24.31 -10.69 -31.58
CA LEU A 68 23.29 -11.08 -30.60
C LEU A 68 23.45 -12.56 -30.25
N GLU A 69 23.81 -13.38 -31.22
CA GLU A 69 24.04 -14.82 -31.12
C GLU A 69 25.07 -15.15 -30.03
N GLU A 70 26.21 -14.46 -30.02
CA GLU A 70 27.22 -14.59 -28.97
C GLU A 70 26.67 -14.21 -27.59
N ALA A 71 25.94 -13.09 -27.52
CA ALA A 71 25.32 -12.65 -26.26
C ALA A 71 24.28 -13.65 -25.75
N LEU A 72 23.67 -14.46 -26.62
CA LEU A 72 22.66 -15.48 -26.27
C LEU A 72 23.24 -16.88 -26.01
N GLU A 73 24.54 -17.08 -26.21
CA GLU A 73 25.17 -18.39 -26.02
C GLU A 73 25.03 -18.91 -24.58
N GLY A 74 24.45 -20.12 -24.43
CA GLY A 74 24.26 -20.78 -23.13
C GLY A 74 23.08 -20.28 -22.30
N LYS A 75 22.17 -19.47 -22.88
CA LYS A 75 20.93 -19.03 -22.22
C LYS A 75 19.79 -19.93 -22.69
N ALA A 76 19.08 -20.53 -21.74
CA ALA A 76 18.02 -21.50 -22.04
C ALA A 76 16.69 -20.83 -22.38
N LEU A 77 16.52 -19.56 -21.99
CA LEU A 77 15.34 -18.77 -22.29
C LEU A 77 15.74 -17.35 -22.68
N VAL A 78 15.14 -16.86 -23.75
CA VAL A 78 15.34 -15.55 -24.36
C VAL A 78 13.98 -14.88 -24.46
N VAL A 79 13.83 -13.77 -23.72
CA VAL A 79 12.58 -13.02 -23.62
C VAL A 79 12.74 -11.67 -24.28
N GLY A 80 11.98 -11.39 -25.33
CA GLY A 80 12.03 -10.11 -26.03
C GLY A 80 11.04 -9.11 -25.45
N THR A 81 11.45 -7.86 -25.28
CA THR A 81 10.55 -6.77 -24.86
C THR A 81 10.07 -5.96 -26.06
N THR A 82 8.77 -5.65 -26.12
CA THR A 82 8.24 -4.81 -27.21
C THR A 82 6.98 -4.05 -26.82
N ALA A 83 6.89 -2.80 -27.26
CA ALA A 83 5.66 -2.00 -27.17
C ALA A 83 4.65 -2.32 -28.29
N ARG A 84 5.07 -3.01 -29.35
CA ARG A 84 4.25 -3.24 -30.56
C ARG A 84 3.65 -4.64 -30.54
N ARG A 85 2.33 -4.72 -30.68
CA ARG A 85 1.60 -5.98 -30.90
C ARG A 85 1.41 -6.24 -32.39
N GLY A 86 1.61 -7.47 -32.83
CA GLY A 86 1.38 -7.86 -34.21
C GLY A 86 1.35 -9.38 -34.37
N LYS A 87 0.38 -9.90 -35.12
CA LYS A 87 0.14 -11.35 -35.28
C LYS A 87 1.34 -12.14 -35.80
N ARG A 88 2.31 -11.49 -36.46
CA ARG A 88 3.52 -12.10 -37.04
C ARG A 88 4.77 -12.01 -36.16
N ARG A 89 4.70 -11.44 -34.95
CA ARG A 89 5.88 -11.18 -34.11
C ARG A 89 6.24 -12.32 -33.14
N GLY A 90 5.35 -13.27 -32.92
CA GLY A 90 5.58 -14.42 -32.02
C GLY A 90 4.53 -14.51 -30.91
N PRO A 91 4.64 -15.52 -30.03
CA PRO A 91 3.74 -15.64 -28.88
C PRO A 91 4.01 -14.50 -27.90
N PHE A 92 2.93 -13.87 -27.43
CA PHE A 92 2.98 -12.83 -26.40
C PHE A 92 2.50 -13.44 -25.09
N LEU A 93 3.25 -13.20 -24.02
CA LEU A 93 2.81 -13.49 -22.66
C LEU A 93 2.41 -12.21 -21.94
N GLY A 94 1.41 -12.32 -21.06
CA GLY A 94 1.15 -11.30 -20.06
C GLY A 94 2.36 -11.17 -19.12
N VAL A 95 2.50 -10.02 -18.47
CA VAL A 95 3.64 -9.76 -17.57
C VAL A 95 3.70 -10.80 -16.46
N ASP A 96 2.57 -11.18 -15.88
CA ASP A 96 2.51 -12.17 -14.80
C ASP A 96 3.00 -13.57 -15.27
N ASP A 97 2.46 -14.07 -16.39
CA ASP A 97 2.85 -15.36 -16.97
C ASP A 97 4.33 -15.38 -17.38
N ALA A 98 4.79 -14.28 -17.97
CA ALA A 98 6.18 -14.12 -18.38
C ALA A 98 7.14 -14.16 -17.19
N VAL A 99 6.81 -13.45 -16.12
CA VAL A 99 7.62 -13.41 -14.90
C VAL A 99 7.64 -14.76 -14.21
N GLU A 100 6.51 -15.48 -14.20
CA GLU A 100 6.47 -16.85 -13.68
C GLU A 100 7.41 -17.77 -14.47
N GLU A 101 7.39 -17.70 -15.80
CA GLU A 101 8.27 -18.47 -16.69
C GLU A 101 9.76 -18.11 -16.49
N ILE A 102 10.06 -16.82 -16.43
CA ILE A 102 11.42 -16.30 -16.17
C ILE A 102 11.93 -16.86 -14.85
N LEU A 103 11.18 -16.68 -13.75
CA LEU A 103 11.60 -17.12 -12.42
C LEU A 103 11.71 -18.64 -12.32
N ARG A 104 10.81 -19.39 -12.96
CA ARG A 104 10.87 -20.86 -12.98
C ARG A 104 12.11 -21.35 -13.70
N THR A 105 12.43 -20.78 -14.86
CA THR A 105 13.60 -21.14 -15.65
C THR A 105 14.89 -20.74 -14.95
N ALA A 106 14.92 -19.53 -14.38
CA ALA A 106 16.08 -18.96 -13.69
C ALA A 106 16.47 -19.70 -12.40
N ARG A 107 15.67 -20.66 -11.92
CA ARG A 107 16.06 -21.54 -10.80
C ARG A 107 17.27 -22.41 -11.13
N SER A 108 17.42 -22.81 -12.39
CA SER A 108 18.45 -23.76 -12.80
C SER A 108 19.14 -23.42 -14.12
N ASN A 109 18.64 -22.43 -14.86
CA ASN A 109 19.14 -22.09 -16.19
C ASN A 109 19.34 -20.58 -16.34
N ARG A 110 20.24 -20.19 -17.23
CA ARG A 110 20.46 -18.78 -17.56
C ARG A 110 19.34 -18.24 -18.44
N VAL A 111 18.83 -17.05 -18.14
CA VAL A 111 17.75 -16.36 -18.86
C VAL A 111 18.27 -15.03 -19.41
N ALA A 112 17.94 -14.70 -20.66
CA ALA A 112 18.22 -13.41 -21.28
C ALA A 112 16.93 -12.58 -21.42
N LEU A 113 16.96 -11.35 -20.92
CA LEU A 113 15.91 -10.34 -21.12
C LEU A 113 16.40 -9.32 -22.14
N LEU A 114 15.82 -9.31 -23.34
CA LEU A 114 16.28 -8.52 -24.47
C LEU A 114 15.55 -7.19 -24.54
N PHE A 115 16.33 -6.13 -24.61
CA PHE A 115 15.87 -4.77 -24.82
C PHE A 115 16.55 -4.19 -26.05
N GLY A 116 15.75 -3.62 -26.94
CA GLY A 116 16.26 -3.06 -28.19
C GLY A 116 16.65 -1.59 -28.08
N ARG A 117 17.06 -1.06 -29.23
CA ARG A 117 17.39 0.35 -29.46
C ARG A 117 16.26 1.28 -29.01
N GLU A 118 16.60 2.46 -28.51
CA GLU A 118 15.64 3.41 -27.92
C GLU A 118 14.52 3.83 -28.88
N GLU A 119 14.88 4.12 -30.13
CA GLU A 119 13.93 4.65 -31.13
C GLU A 119 13.14 3.55 -31.85
N ARG A 120 13.76 2.38 -32.04
CA ARG A 120 13.27 1.35 -32.97
C ARG A 120 12.89 0.04 -32.29
N GLY A 121 13.33 -0.17 -31.06
CA GLY A 121 13.24 -1.43 -30.35
C GLY A 121 14.02 -2.55 -31.04
N LEU A 122 13.59 -3.79 -30.80
CA LEU A 122 14.12 -4.99 -31.43
C LEU A 122 13.59 -5.13 -32.87
N THR A 123 14.46 -5.52 -33.79
CA THR A 123 14.11 -5.86 -35.18
C THR A 123 13.39 -7.20 -35.24
N ASN A 124 12.68 -7.47 -36.32
CA ASN A 124 12.02 -8.77 -36.48
C ASN A 124 13.03 -9.93 -36.53
N GLU A 125 14.25 -9.69 -37.02
CA GLU A 125 15.32 -10.71 -37.02
C GLU A 125 15.80 -11.02 -35.61
N GLU A 126 15.97 -10.00 -34.76
CA GLU A 126 16.33 -10.17 -33.35
C GLU A 126 15.20 -10.86 -32.55
N LEU A 127 13.94 -10.56 -32.87
CA LEU A 127 12.79 -11.19 -32.22
C LEU A 127 12.68 -12.69 -32.51
N LYS A 128 13.27 -13.21 -33.60
CA LYS A 128 13.24 -14.66 -33.91
C LYS A 128 13.99 -15.50 -32.88
N TYR A 129 14.95 -14.92 -32.16
CA TYR A 129 15.67 -15.61 -31.10
C TYR A 129 14.85 -15.76 -29.81
N CYS A 130 13.77 -14.98 -29.66
CA CYS A 130 12.96 -14.95 -28.46
C CYS A 130 11.94 -16.09 -28.45
N GLN A 131 11.83 -16.83 -27.35
CA GLN A 131 10.80 -17.86 -27.19
C GLN A 131 9.42 -17.22 -27.00
N PHE A 132 9.35 -16.09 -26.31
CA PHE A 132 8.15 -15.27 -26.22
C PHE A 132 8.48 -13.79 -26.03
N LEU A 133 7.47 -12.97 -26.30
CA LEU A 133 7.56 -11.52 -26.16
C LEU A 133 6.72 -11.03 -24.98
N VAL A 134 7.23 -10.00 -24.32
CA VAL A 134 6.53 -9.31 -23.24
C VAL A 134 6.24 -7.88 -23.66
N THR A 135 4.98 -7.47 -23.46
CA THR A 135 4.54 -6.09 -23.61
C THR A 135 4.10 -5.58 -22.25
N LEU A 136 4.83 -4.60 -21.72
CA LEU A 136 4.43 -3.89 -20.51
C LEU A 136 3.13 -3.11 -20.80
N PRO A 137 2.07 -3.28 -20.00
CA PRO A 137 0.82 -2.58 -20.20
C PRO A 137 1.00 -1.08 -19.96
N MET A 138 0.55 -0.27 -20.91
CA MET A 138 0.63 1.19 -20.87
C MET A 138 -0.78 1.79 -20.95
N ALA A 139 -0.99 2.93 -20.28
CA ALA A 139 -2.28 3.61 -20.28
C ALA A 139 -2.75 4.03 -21.69
N HIS A 140 -1.81 4.36 -22.57
CA HIS A 140 -2.08 4.74 -23.95
C HIS A 140 -1.06 4.10 -24.91
N PRO A 141 -1.42 3.88 -26.19
CA PRO A 141 -0.45 3.57 -27.24
C PRO A 141 0.45 4.79 -27.46
N GLN A 142 1.58 4.83 -26.76
CA GLN A 142 2.62 5.85 -26.88
C GLN A 142 3.88 5.22 -27.49
N PRO A 143 4.84 6.02 -28.00
CA PRO A 143 6.17 5.53 -28.30
C PRO A 143 6.77 4.75 -27.12
N SER A 144 7.73 3.88 -27.42
CA SER A 144 8.37 2.98 -26.47
C SER A 144 8.83 3.69 -25.20
N LEU A 145 8.72 2.99 -24.07
CA LEU A 145 9.33 3.40 -22.81
C LEU A 145 10.83 3.69 -23.00
N ASN A 146 11.37 4.63 -22.22
CA ASN A 146 12.82 4.77 -22.15
C ASN A 146 13.44 3.43 -21.71
N LEU A 147 14.63 3.13 -22.25
CA LEU A 147 15.30 1.85 -22.05
C LEU A 147 15.45 1.47 -20.57
N ALA A 148 15.92 2.39 -19.74
CA ALA A 148 16.09 2.15 -18.30
C ALA A 148 14.76 1.96 -17.57
N GLN A 149 13.69 2.63 -18.02
CA GLN A 149 12.35 2.45 -17.47
C GLN A 149 11.78 1.06 -17.80
N ALA A 150 11.99 0.58 -19.03
CA ALA A 150 11.57 -0.76 -19.42
C ALA A 150 12.30 -1.84 -18.60
N VAL A 151 13.63 -1.68 -18.41
CA VAL A 151 14.43 -2.58 -17.56
C VAL A 151 13.94 -2.52 -16.11
N MET A 152 13.72 -1.32 -15.56
CA MET A 152 13.22 -1.13 -14.20
C MET A 152 11.88 -1.84 -13.99
N LEU A 153 10.91 -1.62 -14.88
CA LEU A 153 9.55 -2.18 -14.71
C LEU A 153 9.57 -3.71 -14.78
N LEU A 154 10.19 -4.29 -15.80
CA LEU A 154 10.25 -5.75 -15.92
C LEU A 154 11.09 -6.37 -14.77
N GLY A 155 12.21 -5.75 -14.42
CA GLY A 155 13.04 -6.22 -13.30
C GLY A 155 12.33 -6.10 -11.96
N TYR A 156 11.56 -5.03 -11.74
CA TYR A 156 10.72 -4.86 -10.54
C TYR A 156 9.64 -5.95 -10.45
N GLU A 157 9.01 -6.29 -11.57
CA GLU A 157 8.01 -7.36 -11.62
C GLU A 157 8.64 -8.72 -11.26
N VAL A 158 9.84 -9.01 -11.77
CA VAL A 158 10.64 -10.19 -11.38
C VAL A 158 10.96 -10.17 -9.88
N PHE A 159 11.43 -9.04 -9.35
CA PHE A 159 11.74 -8.88 -7.92
C PHE A 159 10.50 -9.07 -7.04
N ARG A 160 9.37 -8.45 -7.41
CA ARG A 160 8.10 -8.53 -6.69
C ARG A 160 7.56 -9.96 -6.64
N ALA A 161 7.59 -10.67 -7.76
CA ALA A 161 7.07 -12.01 -7.89
C ALA A 161 7.87 -13.06 -7.12
N ARG A 162 9.14 -12.78 -6.78
CA ARG A 162 9.97 -13.63 -5.92
C ARG A 162 9.31 -13.92 -4.56
N LYS A 163 8.43 -13.01 -4.08
CA LYS A 163 7.81 -12.96 -2.75
C LYS A 163 8.85 -13.05 -1.62
N PRO A 164 9.01 -12.04 -0.75
CA PRO A 164 9.84 -12.22 0.43
C PRO A 164 9.30 -13.40 1.27
N PRO A 165 10.15 -14.08 2.06
CA PRO A 165 9.64 -14.99 3.07
C PRO A 165 8.59 -14.23 3.89
N ARG A 166 7.37 -14.76 3.95
CA ARG A 166 6.29 -14.11 4.70
C ARG A 166 6.77 -13.90 6.13
N GLU A 167 6.69 -12.67 6.63
CA GLU A 167 6.73 -12.46 8.07
C GLU A 167 5.66 -13.35 8.72
N PRO A 168 5.94 -13.98 9.87
CA PRO A 168 4.94 -14.78 10.56
C PRO A 168 3.69 -13.93 10.75
N TYR A 169 2.53 -14.44 10.30
CA TYR A 169 1.28 -13.78 10.63
C TYR A 169 1.16 -13.74 12.15
N PRO A 170 0.82 -12.59 12.75
CA PRO A 170 0.68 -12.50 14.19
C PRO A 170 -0.39 -13.50 14.68
N GLU A 171 -0.12 -14.16 15.80
CA GLU A 171 -1.09 -15.04 16.45
C GLU A 171 -2.24 -14.20 17.02
N LEU A 172 -3.33 -14.15 16.26
CA LEU A 172 -4.56 -13.49 16.68
C LEU A 172 -5.13 -14.17 17.92
N ALA A 173 -5.76 -13.38 18.78
CA ALA A 173 -6.48 -13.88 19.94
C ALA A 173 -7.57 -14.86 19.49
N SER A 174 -7.75 -15.94 20.24
CA SER A 174 -8.79 -16.92 19.95
C SER A 174 -10.18 -16.34 20.23
N PHE A 175 -11.22 -17.02 19.75
CA PHE A 175 -12.59 -16.64 20.06
C PHE A 175 -12.82 -16.58 21.58
N GLU A 176 -12.28 -17.54 22.33
CA GLU A 176 -12.40 -17.61 23.79
C GLU A 176 -11.72 -16.44 24.50
N ASP A 177 -10.53 -16.03 24.02
CA ASP A 177 -9.81 -14.87 24.54
C ASP A 177 -10.62 -13.58 24.32
N LEU A 178 -11.21 -13.43 23.12
CA LEU A 178 -12.06 -12.29 22.77
C LEU A 178 -13.37 -12.27 23.56
N GLU A 179 -14.06 -13.41 23.73
CA GLU A 179 -15.28 -13.48 24.53
C GLU A 179 -15.02 -13.17 26.00
N ARG A 180 -13.91 -13.66 26.56
CA ARG A 180 -13.47 -13.31 27.91
C ARG A 180 -13.24 -11.80 28.04
N MET A 181 -12.57 -11.20 27.07
CA MET A 181 -12.35 -9.75 27.02
C MET A 181 -13.68 -8.98 26.99
N TYR A 182 -14.62 -9.38 26.12
CA TYR A 182 -15.92 -8.71 26.01
C TYR A 182 -16.73 -8.82 27.29
N SER A 183 -16.77 -10.00 27.91
CA SER A 183 -17.43 -10.19 29.21
C SER A 183 -16.82 -9.27 30.27
N ARG A 184 -15.49 -9.14 30.31
CA ARG A 184 -14.82 -8.32 31.31
C ARG A 184 -15.04 -6.82 31.10
N ILE A 185 -15.14 -6.38 29.85
CA ILE A 185 -15.54 -5.01 29.53
C ILE A 185 -16.95 -4.73 30.06
N GLU A 186 -17.89 -5.66 29.86
CA GLU A 186 -19.27 -5.52 30.37
C GLU A 186 -19.32 -5.45 31.91
N ASP A 187 -18.56 -6.31 32.60
CA ASP A 187 -18.42 -6.30 34.05
C ASP A 187 -17.85 -4.95 34.55
N ALA A 188 -16.76 -4.48 33.94
CA ALA A 188 -16.10 -3.25 34.34
C ALA A 188 -17.00 -2.03 34.14
N LEU A 189 -17.74 -1.97 33.02
CA LEU A 189 -18.73 -0.91 32.76
C LEU A 189 -19.87 -0.94 33.78
N THR A 190 -20.35 -2.12 34.15
CA THR A 190 -21.39 -2.29 35.18
C THR A 190 -20.86 -1.83 36.54
N CYS A 191 -19.63 -2.20 36.89
CA CYS A 191 -19.00 -1.87 38.17
C CYS A 191 -18.84 -0.36 38.41
N ILE A 192 -18.66 0.43 37.36
CA ILE A 192 -18.58 1.90 37.45
C ILE A 192 -19.93 2.60 37.29
N GLY A 193 -21.03 1.86 37.15
CA GLY A 193 -22.37 2.40 36.96
C GLY A 193 -22.56 3.09 35.61
N PHE A 194 -21.89 2.62 34.55
CA PHE A 194 -22.01 3.20 33.22
C PHE A 194 -23.46 3.16 32.72
N ILE A 195 -24.05 4.33 32.45
CA ILE A 195 -25.44 4.44 31.99
C ILE A 195 -25.47 4.32 30.47
N HIS A 196 -26.10 3.27 29.97
CA HIS A 196 -26.33 3.08 28.55
C HIS A 196 -27.49 3.96 28.06
N ARG A 197 -27.30 4.73 26.97
CA ARG A 197 -28.42 5.45 26.32
C ARG A 197 -29.48 4.50 25.74
N ASN A 198 -29.08 3.29 25.39
CA ASN A 198 -29.92 2.18 24.89
C ASN A 198 -29.75 0.96 25.82
N SER A 199 -30.10 -0.26 25.38
CA SER A 199 -29.85 -1.48 26.17
C SER A 199 -28.35 -1.87 26.24
N PRO A 200 -27.89 -2.48 27.35
CA PRO A 200 -26.51 -2.97 27.50
C PRO A 200 -26.06 -3.88 26.35
N ARG A 201 -26.94 -4.80 25.92
CA ARG A 201 -26.69 -5.69 24.77
C ARG A 201 -26.38 -4.94 23.47
N THR A 202 -27.09 -3.84 23.20
CA THR A 202 -26.88 -3.05 21.99
C THR A 202 -25.54 -2.33 22.02
N PHE A 203 -25.15 -1.83 23.20
CA PHE A 203 -23.87 -1.20 23.42
C PHE A 203 -22.71 -2.21 23.26
N MET A 204 -22.80 -3.37 23.92
CA MET A 204 -21.79 -4.43 23.80
C MET A 204 -21.65 -4.97 22.38
N ARG A 205 -22.75 -5.01 21.60
CA ARG A 205 -22.68 -5.32 20.17
C ARG A 205 -21.87 -4.27 19.38
N ALA A 206 -21.95 -3.00 19.76
CA ALA A 206 -21.13 -1.95 19.15
C ALA A 206 -19.66 -2.07 19.57
N VAL A 207 -19.38 -2.34 20.85
CA VAL A 207 -18.01 -2.61 21.36
C VAL A 207 -17.36 -3.77 20.61
N ARG A 208 -18.06 -4.91 20.50
CA ARG A 208 -17.63 -6.09 19.73
C ARG A 208 -17.32 -5.74 18.27
N ARG A 209 -18.15 -4.90 17.64
CA ARG A 209 -17.94 -4.47 16.25
C ARG A 209 -16.71 -3.58 16.10
N VAL A 210 -16.47 -2.68 17.05
CA VAL A 210 -15.31 -1.77 17.02
C VAL A 210 -14.03 -2.55 17.25
N LEU A 211 -13.95 -3.32 18.33
CA LEU A 211 -12.76 -4.09 18.69
C LEU A 211 -12.50 -5.25 17.72
N GLY A 212 -13.55 -5.88 17.18
CA GLY A 212 -13.41 -6.95 16.18
C GLY A 212 -12.79 -6.52 14.85
N ARG A 213 -12.78 -5.22 14.52
CA ARG A 213 -12.08 -4.70 13.33
C ARG A 213 -10.57 -4.62 13.52
N ALA A 214 -10.09 -4.60 14.76
CA ALA A 214 -8.68 -4.36 15.08
C ALA A 214 -7.78 -5.60 14.91
N LYS A 215 -8.34 -6.79 14.66
CA LYS A 215 -7.59 -8.07 14.56
C LYS A 215 -6.62 -8.24 15.75
N LEU A 216 -7.19 -8.24 16.95
CA LEU A 216 -6.44 -8.25 18.20
C LEU A 216 -5.57 -9.51 18.35
N GLU A 217 -4.35 -9.33 18.82
CA GLU A 217 -3.47 -10.38 19.30
C GLU A 217 -3.79 -10.75 20.76
N ARG A 218 -3.24 -11.88 21.23
CA ARG A 218 -3.34 -12.25 22.66
C ARG A 218 -2.83 -11.17 23.61
N ARG A 219 -1.79 -10.43 23.19
CA ARG A 219 -1.22 -9.33 23.97
C ARG A 219 -2.19 -8.16 24.10
N ASP A 220 -2.90 -7.82 23.03
CA ASP A 220 -3.89 -6.74 23.05
C ASP A 220 -5.06 -7.07 23.97
N VAL A 221 -5.56 -8.31 23.87
CA VAL A 221 -6.60 -8.82 24.78
C VAL A 221 -6.15 -8.73 26.23
N TYR A 222 -4.92 -9.13 26.52
CA TYR A 222 -4.36 -9.04 27.88
C TYR A 222 -4.30 -7.59 28.39
N VAL A 223 -3.90 -6.62 27.55
CA VAL A 223 -3.89 -5.20 27.92
C VAL A 223 -5.29 -4.72 28.27
N VAL A 224 -6.29 -5.05 27.46
CA VAL A 224 -7.68 -4.67 27.71
C VAL A 224 -8.20 -5.32 29.00
N LEU A 225 -7.91 -6.61 29.21
CA LEU A 225 -8.28 -7.31 30.46
C LEU A 225 -7.65 -6.64 31.68
N LYS A 226 -6.39 -6.19 31.60
CA LYS A 226 -5.71 -5.47 32.70
C LYS A 226 -6.31 -4.10 32.96
N ILE A 227 -6.75 -3.37 31.93
CA ILE A 227 -7.48 -2.12 32.08
C ILE A 227 -8.80 -2.38 32.83
N CYS A 228 -9.58 -3.38 32.41
CA CYS A 228 -10.83 -3.75 33.08
C CYS A 228 -10.61 -4.15 34.55
N GLU A 229 -9.61 -4.99 34.82
CA GLU A 229 -9.24 -5.40 36.19
C GLU A 229 -8.92 -4.18 37.07
N ARG A 230 -8.17 -3.21 36.56
CA ARG A 230 -7.81 -2.00 37.32
C ARG A 230 -9.01 -1.11 37.58
N ILE A 231 -9.92 -0.96 36.60
CA ILE A 231 -11.17 -0.22 36.75
C ILE A 231 -12.01 -0.83 37.90
N GLU A 232 -12.16 -2.14 37.90
CA GLU A 232 -12.95 -2.84 38.92
C GLU A 232 -12.31 -2.79 40.31
N GLN A 233 -10.98 -2.86 40.39
CA GLN A 233 -10.25 -2.70 41.66
C GLN A 233 -10.49 -1.30 42.24
N PHE A 234 -10.32 -0.27 41.42
CA PHE A 234 -10.53 1.11 41.84
C PHE A 234 -11.97 1.37 42.30
N SER A 235 -12.96 0.84 41.57
CA SER A 235 -14.37 0.98 41.97
C SER A 235 -14.63 0.37 43.35
N ARG A 236 -14.08 -0.81 43.64
CA ARG A 236 -14.18 -1.47 44.96
C ARG A 236 -13.53 -0.64 46.07
N GLU A 237 -12.31 -0.16 45.86
CA GLU A 237 -11.60 0.70 46.84
C GLU A 237 -12.39 1.97 47.17
N VAL A 238 -13.01 2.61 46.16
CA VAL A 238 -13.83 3.81 46.35
C VAL A 238 -15.14 3.50 47.09
N LEU A 239 -15.78 2.37 46.78
CA LEU A 239 -17.00 1.94 47.47
C LEU A 239 -16.73 1.60 48.93
N ASP A 240 -15.63 0.90 49.22
CA ASP A 240 -15.21 0.59 50.59
C ASP A 240 -14.90 1.87 51.38
N PHE A 241 -14.22 2.84 50.77
CA PHE A 241 -13.94 4.13 51.41
C PHE A 241 -15.22 4.93 51.68
N ARG A 242 -16.19 4.93 50.76
CA ARG A 242 -17.50 5.57 50.97
C ARG A 242 -18.31 4.90 52.06
N ASN A 243 -18.31 3.57 52.11
CA ASN A 243 -18.98 2.80 53.16
C ASN A 243 -18.35 3.09 54.53
N PHE A 244 -17.02 3.17 54.60
CA PHE A 244 -16.29 3.52 55.83
C PHE A 244 -16.60 4.95 56.30
N ARG A 245 -16.64 5.92 55.38
CA ARG A 245 -16.99 7.31 55.70
C ARG A 245 -18.45 7.46 56.14
N GLY A 246 -19.38 6.78 55.48
CA GLY A 246 -20.79 6.76 55.89
C GLY A 246 -21.00 6.14 57.28
N TYR A 247 -20.19 5.15 57.64
CA TYR A 247 -20.18 4.55 58.98
C TYR A 247 -19.69 5.53 60.06
N LEU A 248 -18.64 6.30 59.78
CA LEU A 248 -18.13 7.33 60.70
C LEU A 248 -19.09 8.51 60.86
N GLU A 249 -19.70 8.99 59.77
CA GLU A 249 -20.69 10.08 59.81
C GLU A 249 -21.98 9.63 60.55
N GLY A 250 -22.40 8.37 60.36
CA GLY A 250 -23.52 7.75 61.10
C GLY A 250 -23.23 7.52 62.59
N ALA A 251 -21.98 7.25 62.98
CA ALA A 251 -21.58 7.10 64.37
C ALA A 251 -21.55 8.44 65.14
N THR A 252 -21.36 9.56 64.45
CA THR A 252 -21.38 10.91 65.06
C THR A 252 -22.74 11.59 65.08
N GLY A 253 -23.78 11.01 64.45
CA GLY A 253 -25.07 11.67 64.19
C GLY A 253 -26.22 11.35 65.16
N ASN A 254 -26.02 10.54 66.20
CA ASN A 254 -27.13 10.10 67.06
C ASN A 254 -27.31 10.94 68.33
N GLU A 255 -27.33 12.27 68.21
CA GLU A 255 -27.94 13.17 69.20
C GLU A 255 -28.54 14.39 68.50
N ARG A 256 -29.78 14.25 68.02
CA ARG A 256 -30.88 15.25 68.04
C ARG A 256 -31.93 14.89 66.98
N ARG A 257 -33.01 14.25 67.43
CA ARG A 257 -34.29 14.21 66.70
C ARG A 257 -34.97 15.57 66.83
N GLY A 258 -35.33 16.16 65.70
CA GLY A 258 -36.27 17.27 65.58
C GLY A 258 -36.84 17.29 64.17
N HIS A 259 -38.17 17.33 64.08
CA HIS A 259 -39.01 17.41 62.88
C HIS A 259 -38.42 18.17 61.68
N GLU A 260 -38.52 17.59 60.47
CA GLU A 260 -39.19 18.22 59.32
C GLU A 260 -39.24 17.26 58.10
N LYS A 261 -40.32 17.37 57.34
CA LYS A 261 -40.53 16.67 56.06
C LYS A 261 -39.56 17.24 55.02
N GLY A 262 -38.80 16.41 54.31
CA GLY A 262 -37.90 16.88 53.24
C GLY A 262 -37.34 15.78 52.35
N ILE A 263 -37.83 15.76 51.11
CA ILE A 263 -37.14 15.47 49.83
C ILE A 263 -35.85 14.63 49.89
N ALA A 264 -35.88 13.47 49.22
CA ALA A 264 -34.71 12.62 48.99
C ALA A 264 -33.58 13.37 48.24
N PRO A 265 -32.30 13.20 48.64
CA PRO A 265 -31.20 13.84 47.93
C PRO A 265 -30.88 13.08 46.64
N SER A 266 -31.13 13.75 45.50
CA SER A 266 -30.53 13.40 44.22
C SER A 266 -29.02 13.63 44.30
N VAL A 267 -28.21 12.58 44.12
CA VAL A 267 -26.75 12.69 44.19
C VAL A 267 -26.20 12.95 42.79
N GLU A 268 -25.72 14.18 42.56
CA GLU A 268 -24.92 14.56 41.39
C GLU A 268 -23.58 13.81 41.40
N LEU A 269 -23.42 12.88 40.45
CA LEU A 269 -22.09 12.42 40.03
C LEU A 269 -21.43 13.59 39.30
N GLY A 270 -20.31 14.08 39.84
CA GLY A 270 -19.52 15.16 39.25
C GLY A 270 -19.31 14.96 37.75
N MET A 271 -19.95 15.81 36.95
CA MET A 271 -19.80 15.84 35.51
C MET A 271 -18.31 16.08 35.17
N CYS A 272 -17.73 15.18 34.39
CA CYS A 272 -16.48 15.43 33.68
C CYS A 272 -16.66 16.69 32.83
N ARG A 273 -15.96 17.78 33.17
CA ARG A 273 -16.08 19.10 32.51
C ARG A 273 -15.52 19.17 31.07
N THR A 274 -15.45 18.06 30.34
CA THR A 274 -14.94 18.03 28.96
C THR A 274 -15.87 17.37 27.95
N CYS A 275 -17.11 17.07 28.33
CA CYS A 275 -18.11 16.52 27.42
C CYS A 275 -19.31 17.47 27.31
N ASP A 276 -19.11 18.64 26.70
CA ASP A 276 -20.23 19.49 26.29
C ASP A 276 -20.86 18.90 25.02
N PRO A 277 -22.16 18.55 25.00
CA PRO A 277 -22.87 18.26 23.77
C PRO A 277 -23.36 19.58 23.18
N HIS A 278 -22.76 20.04 22.08
CA HIS A 278 -23.38 21.08 21.27
C HIS A 278 -24.81 20.64 20.86
N PRO A 279 -25.82 21.52 20.95
CA PRO A 279 -27.15 21.22 20.43
C PRO A 279 -27.10 21.14 18.89
N PRO A 280 -27.95 20.33 18.24
CA PRO A 280 -28.08 20.37 16.79
C PRO A 280 -28.59 21.75 16.38
N GLY A 281 -27.72 22.54 15.75
CA GLY A 281 -28.07 23.84 15.19
C GLY A 281 -29.22 23.67 14.21
N ALA A 282 -30.28 24.45 14.42
CA ALA A 282 -31.29 24.73 13.43
C ALA A 282 -30.60 25.20 12.14
N VAL A 283 -30.96 24.57 11.03
CA VAL A 283 -30.58 25.00 9.69
C VAL A 283 -31.21 26.38 9.48
N PRO A 284 -30.45 27.45 9.18
CA PRO A 284 -31.07 28.70 8.80
C PRO A 284 -31.64 28.57 7.39
N GLU A 285 -32.94 28.81 7.27
CA GLU A 285 -33.62 29.02 5.99
C GLU A 285 -32.93 30.14 5.20
N ALA A 286 -32.60 29.85 3.94
CA ALA A 286 -32.07 30.85 3.02
C ALA A 286 -33.16 31.88 2.66
N PRO A 287 -32.85 33.18 2.61
CA PRO A 287 -33.84 34.18 2.23
C PRO A 287 -34.06 34.14 0.71
N ALA A 288 -35.32 34.02 0.31
CA ALA A 288 -35.78 34.38 -1.01
C ALA A 288 -35.81 35.91 -1.14
N GLY A 289 -35.08 36.46 -2.12
CA GLY A 289 -35.13 37.88 -2.45
C GLY A 289 -34.26 38.20 -3.65
N GLY A 290 -34.91 38.50 -4.78
CA GLY A 290 -34.27 38.78 -6.05
C GLY A 290 -33.61 40.16 -6.15
N GLY A 291 -32.94 40.38 -7.29
CA GLY A 291 -32.34 41.65 -7.67
C GLY A 291 -31.20 41.42 -8.65
N GLY A 292 -31.46 41.69 -9.94
CA GLY A 292 -30.52 41.46 -11.04
C GLY A 292 -29.35 42.44 -11.09
N THR A 293 -28.45 42.23 -12.05
CA THR A 293 -27.84 43.30 -12.86
C THR A 293 -27.09 42.71 -14.06
N GLN A 294 -27.10 43.49 -15.13
CA GLN A 294 -26.58 43.23 -16.47
C GLN A 294 -25.04 43.21 -16.53
N GLY A 295 -24.50 42.50 -17.53
CA GLY A 295 -23.13 42.66 -18.03
C GLY A 295 -22.91 41.86 -19.33
N PRO A 296 -22.04 42.29 -20.26
CA PRO A 296 -22.48 42.67 -21.60
C PRO A 296 -22.22 41.68 -22.76
N LYS A 297 -22.84 42.04 -23.89
CA LYS A 297 -22.80 41.45 -25.24
C LYS A 297 -21.43 41.57 -25.94
N GLY A 298 -21.21 40.62 -26.87
CA GLY A 298 -20.45 40.80 -28.12
C GLY A 298 -19.18 39.94 -28.20
N GLY A 299 -18.89 39.14 -29.22
CA GLY A 299 -19.56 38.86 -30.49
C GLY A 299 -18.89 37.64 -31.16
N GLY A 300 -19.60 36.98 -32.08
CA GLY A 300 -19.01 35.97 -32.99
C GLY A 300 -18.18 36.62 -34.12
N PRO A 301 -17.88 35.94 -35.24
CA PRO A 301 -18.45 34.67 -35.74
C PRO A 301 -17.40 33.67 -36.30
N GLY A 302 -17.86 32.51 -36.79
CA GLY A 302 -17.14 31.75 -37.82
C GLY A 302 -17.09 30.24 -37.61
N GLY A 303 -18.04 29.52 -38.20
CA GLY A 303 -18.04 28.06 -38.25
C GLY A 303 -18.91 27.61 -39.42
N ASP A 304 -18.34 27.70 -40.61
CA ASP A 304 -18.91 27.23 -41.87
C ASP A 304 -18.95 25.70 -41.88
N ALA A 305 -20.12 25.15 -42.23
CA ALA A 305 -20.29 23.77 -42.63
C ALA A 305 -20.40 23.76 -44.16
N GLY A 306 -19.49 23.05 -44.84
CA GLY A 306 -19.46 23.02 -46.30
C GLY A 306 -18.66 21.85 -46.85
N ASP A 307 -19.40 20.80 -47.18
CA ASP A 307 -19.09 19.66 -48.03
C ASP A 307 -18.38 20.02 -49.35
N SER A 308 -17.41 19.21 -49.82
CA SER A 308 -17.27 18.78 -51.24
C SER A 308 -15.93 18.10 -51.59
N ARG A 309 -16.07 16.88 -52.13
CA ARG A 309 -15.36 16.26 -53.27
C ARG A 309 -14.04 16.89 -53.78
N ALA A 310 -12.96 16.11 -53.78
CA ALA A 310 -12.17 15.66 -54.94
C ALA A 310 -11.07 14.69 -54.47
#